data_AF-A0A2V8JG11-F1
#
_entry.id   AF-A0A2V8JG11-F1
#
_cell.length_a   1.000
_cell.length_b   1.000
_cell.length_c   1.000
_cell.angle_alpha   90.00
_cell.angle_beta   90.00
_cell.angle_gamma   90.00
#
_symmetry.space_group_name_H-M   'P 1'
#
loop_
_entity.id
_entity.type
_entity.pdbx_description
1 polymer ?
#
loop_
_entity_poly.entity_id
_entity_poly.type
_entity_poly.pdbx_seq_one_letter_code
_entity_poly.pdbx_strand_id
1 'polypeptide(L)' 'KYSDLPMDFADSTLVVLAEELDTNLLFTVDRDFQVYRIRGRKAFRVLPEIE' A
#
# COMPACT_ATOMS: atom_id res chain seq x y z
N LYS A 1 10.93 6.01 -9.05
CA LYS A 1 9.80 6.55 -8.25
C LYS A 1 9.52 5.76 -6.96
N TYR A 2 10.10 4.56 -6.78
CA TYR A 2 10.15 3.85 -5.49
C TYR A 2 11.58 3.80 -4.92
N SER A 3 12.49 4.57 -5.51
CA SER A 3 13.93 4.54 -5.22
C SER A 3 14.28 5.33 -3.95
N ASP A 4 13.40 6.26 -3.56
CA ASP A 4 13.63 7.17 -2.44
C ASP A 4 13.07 6.62 -1.12
N LEU A 5 12.25 5.56 -1.20
CA LEU A 5 11.75 4.81 -0.04
C LEU A 5 11.70 3.31 -0.40
N PRO A 6 12.73 2.53 -0.03
CA PRO A 6 12.74 1.10 -0.28
C PRO A 6 11.61 0.43 0.49
N MET A 7 10.71 -0.24 -0.22
CA MET A 7 9.66 -1.06 0.37
C MET A 7 10.27 -2.22 1.13
N ASP A 8 9.83 -2.44 2.38
CA ASP A 8 10.30 -3.58 3.16
C ASP A 8 9.54 -4.88 2.79
N PHE A 9 9.95 -6.01 3.37
CA PHE A 9 9.33 -7.29 3.08
C PHE A 9 7.86 -7.34 3.55
N ALA A 10 7.54 -6.76 4.70
CA ALA A 10 6.18 -6.75 5.23
C ALA A 10 5.26 -5.95 4.31
N ASP A 11 5.69 -4.77 3.88
CA ASP A 11 4.94 -3.91 2.96
C ASP A 11 4.70 -4.60 1.63
N SER A 12 5.74 -5.27 1.11
CA SER A 12 5.64 -6.06 -0.12
C SER A 12 4.57 -7.14 -0.03
N THR A 13 4.48 -7.85 1.12
CA THR A 13 3.45 -8.88 1.29
C THR A 13 2.04 -8.29 1.31
N LEU A 14 1.85 -7.10 1.87
CA LEU A 14 0.54 -6.42 1.89
C LEU A 14 0.13 -5.94 0.49
N VAL A 15 1.10 -5.48 -0.32
CA VAL A 15 0.84 -5.11 -1.72
C VAL A 15 0.42 -6.32 -2.55
N VAL A 16 1.15 -7.43 -2.44
CA VAL A 16 0.81 -8.67 -3.15
C VAL A 16 -0.56 -9.20 -2.70
N LEU A 17 -0.84 -9.21 -1.40
CA LEU A 17 -2.13 -9.65 -0.87
C LEU A 17 -3.29 -8.77 -1.39
N ALA A 18 -3.09 -7.46 -1.48
CA ALA A 18 -4.09 -6.55 -2.05
C ALA A 18 -4.36 -6.82 -3.54
N GLU A 19 -3.32 -7.19 -4.30
CA GLU A 19 -3.44 -7.60 -5.71
C GLU A 19 -4.18 -8.93 -5.89
N GLU A 20 -3.96 -9.90 -5.00
CA GLU A 20 -4.63 -11.20 -4.99
C GLU A 20 -6.11 -11.08 -4.58
N LEU A 21 -6.40 -10.23 -3.59
CA LEU A 21 -7.77 -10.01 -3.07
C LEU A 21 -8.58 -8.99 -3.89
N ASP A 22 -7.98 -8.40 -4.94
CA ASP A 22 -8.55 -7.32 -5.75
C ASP A 22 -9.14 -6.16 -4.92
N THR A 23 -8.49 -5.84 -3.80
CA THR A 23 -8.89 -4.76 -2.89
C THR A 23 -7.84 -3.68 -2.85
N ASN A 24 -8.26 -2.43 -2.67
CA ASN A 24 -7.35 -1.34 -2.33
C ASN A 24 -7.59 -0.77 -0.94
N LEU A 25 -8.41 -1.44 -0.13
CA LEU A 25 -8.64 -1.04 1.25
C LEU A 25 -7.54 -1.64 2.13
N LEU A 26 -6.86 -0.79 2.90
CA LEU A 26 -5.82 -1.23 3.83
C LEU A 26 -6.07 -0.57 5.18
N PHE A 27 -6.06 -1.36 6.26
CA PHE A 27 -6.11 -0.82 7.61
C PHE A 27 -4.69 -0.82 8.19
N THR A 28 -4.09 0.36 8.33
CA THR A 28 -2.74 0.53 8.88
C THR A 28 -2.54 1.95 9.36
N VAL A 29 -1.62 2.13 10.32
CA VAL A 29 -1.13 3.46 10.73
C VAL A 29 0.10 3.90 9.94
N ASP A 30 0.61 3.02 9.08
CA ASP A 30 1.77 3.28 8.24
C ASP A 30 1.42 4.22 7.07
N ARG A 31 2.16 5.33 6.99
CA ARG A 31 1.94 6.38 5.98
C ARG A 31 2.58 6.05 4.64
N ASP A 32 3.49 5.08 4.59
CA ASP A 32 4.24 4.74 3.38
C ASP A 32 3.34 4.10 2.30
N PHE A 33 2.22 3.51 2.71
CA PHE A 33 1.18 3.02 1.79
C PHE A 33 0.50 4.11 0.95
N GLN A 34 0.70 5.40 1.28
CA GLN A 34 0.25 6.51 0.43
C GLN A 34 1.01 6.58 -0.90
N VAL A 35 2.24 6.07 -0.97
CA VAL A 35 3.06 6.09 -2.20
C VAL A 35 2.99 4.78 -2.99
N TYR A 36 2.69 3.65 -2.34
CA TYR A 36 2.57 2.36 -3.00
C TYR A 36 1.34 2.27 -3.91
N ARG A 37 1.44 1.45 -4.96
CA ARG A 37 0.40 1.31 -5.98
C ARG A 37 0.19 -0.15 -6.33
N ILE A 38 -1.06 -0.60 -6.21
CA ILE A 38 -1.52 -1.92 -6.66
C ILE A 38 -1.39 -1.98 -8.19
N ARG A 39 -0.67 -2.99 -8.67
CA ARG A 39 -0.29 -3.18 -10.08
C ARG A 39 0.33 -1.94 -10.72
N GLY A 40 1.00 -1.11 -9.90
CA GLY A 40 1.60 0.16 -10.33
C GLY A 40 0.61 1.25 -10.73
N ARG A 41 -0.70 1.07 -10.49
CA ARG A 41 -1.76 1.97 -11.02
C ARG A 41 -2.68 2.52 -9.94
N LYS A 42 -3.17 1.67 -9.03
CA LYS A 42 -4.25 2.02 -8.08
C LYS A 42 -3.66 2.33 -6.70
N ALA A 43 -4.01 3.48 -6.14
CA ALA A 43 -3.60 3.85 -4.78
C ALA A 43 -4.42 3.10 -3.73
N PHE A 44 -3.79 2.86 -2.57
CA PHE A 44 -4.48 2.36 -1.39
C PHE A 44 -5.42 3.43 -0.82
N ARG A 45 -6.58 2.97 -0.35
CA ARG A 45 -7.43 3.69 0.61
C ARG A 45 -7.03 3.19 1.99
N VAL A 46 -6.28 4.01 2.71
CA VAL A 46 -5.78 3.69 4.05
C VAL A 46 -6.82 4.07 5.10
N LEU A 47 -7.07 3.16 6.04
CA LEU A 47 -7.92 3.35 7.20
C LEU A 47 -7.09 3.21 8.50
N PRO A 48 -7.45 3.93 9.57
CA PRO A 48 -8.50 4.95 9.63
C PRO A 48 -8.17 6.16 8.74
N GLU A 49 -9.21 6.86 8.28
CA GLU A 49 -9.01 8.16 7.63
C GLU A 49 -8.54 9.13 8.72
N ILE A 50 -7.25 9.47 8.70
CA ILE A 50 -6.69 10.48 9.60
C ILE A 50 -6.96 11.83 8.93
N GLU A 51 -7.89 12.61 9.49
CA GLU A 51 -8.16 14.00 9.10
C GLU A 51 -6.94 14.91 9.28
#